data_AF-A0A7W9T602-F1
#
_entry.id   AF-A0A7W9T602-F1
#
_cell.length_a   1.000
_cell.length_b   1.000
_cell.length_c   1.000
_cell.angle_alpha   90.00
_cell.angle_beta   90.00
_cell.angle_gamma   90.00
#
_symmetry.space_group_name_H-M   'P 1'
#
loop_
_entity.id
_entity.type
_entity.pdbx_description
1 polymer ?
#
loop_
_entity_poly.entity_id
_entity_poly.type
_entity_poly.pdbx_seq_one_letter_code
_entity_poly.pdbx_strand_id
1 'polypeptide(L)'
;MRYLVLVTCLLLSLLAPGPSRAQNVAPEKPRTTRILFVLDASGSMRAPWEGQQRWDVAKNLLSKMVDSLNAYPNLELALRAYGHQHENKENNCEDSKLEVAFAPKNAGAIKARLKTIEPKGNTPITYSLLQSAQDFPADRTARNVLILITDGLESCKGDPCATAVALQRKHVFLKPFVIGIGAEREFGKQLECLGQYYNAADVQTFRTILGDVVAQTLAKTTVAVNLTDEAGRPVESNVNMTFLNNVTEQPEYNYVHFRDAQGKPDVLDIDALQSYDLVINTVPPVRQQNLPIRPGKANVLTYKTPQGTLWLQNPSLTPNPYGTVQAVVRAQGNAATVVALPFGSRQKLLAGNYEVELLTLPRQIRRISVKQGQETAVTYEAPGILNIVSDLKGYGSIYKLNNDESQTWVYNLPDGGSSKINLPLQPGAYRLVFRTKTATGSQFTDVRNFTIRPGQTSSVSIFGR
;
A
#
# COMPACT_ATOMS: atom_id res chain seq x y z
N MET A 1 63.97 -61.69 6.94
CA MET A 1 62.70 -62.45 6.91
C MET A 1 61.55 -61.47 6.70
N ARG A 2 60.95 -61.50 5.49
CA ARG A 2 59.56 -61.15 5.12
C ARG A 2 58.99 -59.72 5.31
N TYR A 3 58.62 -59.13 4.16
CA TYR A 3 57.43 -58.34 3.75
C TYR A 3 56.70 -57.43 4.76
N LEU A 4 56.35 -56.19 4.39
CA LEU A 4 55.10 -55.88 3.65
C LEU A 4 54.92 -54.35 3.41
N VAL A 5 54.48 -54.04 2.19
CA VAL A 5 54.03 -52.75 1.64
C VAL A 5 52.72 -52.28 2.30
N LEU A 6 52.52 -50.98 2.51
CA LEU A 6 51.19 -50.37 2.28
C LEU A 6 51.28 -48.87 1.94
N VAL A 7 50.94 -48.59 0.68
CA VAL A 7 50.60 -47.28 0.12
C VAL A 7 49.32 -46.78 0.78
N THR A 8 49.29 -45.52 1.23
CA THR A 8 48.05 -44.83 1.61
C THR A 8 47.93 -43.52 0.84
N CYS A 9 47.15 -43.59 -0.25
CA CYS A 9 46.52 -42.44 -0.91
C CYS A 9 45.57 -41.76 0.08
N LEU A 10 45.78 -40.48 0.39
CA LEU A 10 44.79 -39.65 1.06
C LEU A 10 44.06 -38.79 0.02
N LEU A 11 42.78 -39.09 -0.16
CA LEU A 11 41.85 -38.44 -1.09
C LEU A 11 41.72 -36.93 -0.83
N LEU A 12 41.98 -36.14 -1.88
CA LEU A 12 41.48 -34.77 -2.03
C LEU A 12 39.98 -34.84 -2.37
N SER A 13 39.12 -34.42 -1.46
CA SER A 13 37.68 -34.27 -1.71
C SER A 13 37.42 -33.05 -2.59
N LEU A 14 37.20 -33.28 -3.88
CA LEU A 14 36.61 -32.31 -4.80
C LEU A 14 35.18 -31.97 -4.36
N LEU A 15 34.98 -30.77 -3.83
CA LEU A 15 33.68 -30.11 -3.74
C LEU A 15 33.22 -29.73 -5.15
N ALA A 16 32.44 -30.60 -5.79
CA ALA A 16 31.76 -30.27 -7.03
C ALA A 16 30.64 -29.23 -6.75
N PRO A 17 30.60 -28.08 -7.44
CA PRO A 17 29.49 -27.15 -7.33
C PRO A 17 28.24 -27.79 -7.95
N GLY A 18 27.19 -27.95 -7.14
CA GLY A 18 25.90 -28.46 -7.61
C GLY A 18 25.29 -27.53 -8.67
N PRO A 19 24.54 -28.06 -9.64
CA PRO A 19 23.94 -27.26 -10.69
C PRO A 19 22.89 -26.31 -10.07
N SER A 20 23.16 -25.00 -10.15
CA SER A 20 22.16 -23.97 -9.90
C SER A 20 21.00 -24.17 -10.87
N ARG A 21 19.84 -24.62 -10.37
CA ARG A 21 18.59 -24.55 -11.12
C ARG A 21 18.18 -23.08 -11.21
N ALA A 22 18.55 -22.43 -12.32
CA ALA A 22 17.82 -21.26 -12.78
C ALA A 22 16.33 -21.66 -12.90
N GLN A 23 15.44 -20.91 -12.25
CA GLN A 23 14.01 -21.06 -12.44
C GLN A 23 13.69 -20.62 -13.88
N ASN A 24 13.71 -21.57 -14.82
CA ASN A 24 13.15 -21.36 -16.15
C ASN A 24 11.64 -21.16 -15.97
N VAL A 25 11.21 -19.90 -15.91
CA VAL A 25 9.80 -19.52 -15.98
C VAL A 25 9.29 -19.97 -17.34
N ALA A 26 8.26 -20.82 -17.35
CA ALA A 26 7.62 -21.27 -18.58
C ALA A 26 7.08 -20.04 -19.37
N PRO A 27 7.14 -20.04 -20.71
CA PRO A 27 6.61 -18.93 -21.50
C PRO A 27 5.12 -18.72 -21.19
N GLU A 28 4.78 -17.48 -20.82
CA GLU A 28 3.43 -17.09 -20.45
C GLU A 28 2.48 -17.29 -21.64
N LYS A 29 1.41 -18.08 -21.45
CA LYS A 29 0.37 -18.24 -22.47
C LYS A 29 -0.37 -16.89 -22.65
N PRO A 30 -0.69 -16.49 -23.90
CA PRO A 30 -1.43 -15.25 -24.14
C PRO A 30 -2.80 -15.32 -23.44
N ARG A 31 -3.10 -14.30 -22.63
CA ARG A 31 -4.34 -14.20 -21.85
C ARG A 31 -5.53 -13.90 -22.76
N THR A 32 -6.66 -14.56 -22.50
CA THR A 32 -7.93 -14.22 -23.16
C THR A 32 -8.43 -12.88 -22.64
N THR A 33 -8.86 -12.01 -23.55
CA THR A 33 -9.55 -10.77 -23.19
C THR A 33 -11.03 -10.93 -23.49
N ARG A 34 -11.88 -10.60 -22.52
CA ARG A 34 -13.34 -10.64 -22.63
C ARG A 34 -13.88 -9.22 -22.62
N ILE A 35 -14.64 -8.86 -23.65
CA ILE A 35 -15.27 -7.55 -23.74
C ILE A 35 -16.79 -7.73 -23.73
N LEU A 36 -17.44 -7.23 -22.67
CA LEU A 36 -18.89 -7.12 -22.60
C LEU A 36 -19.30 -5.70 -23.01
N PHE A 37 -20.08 -5.60 -24.08
CA PHE A 37 -20.77 -4.36 -24.41
C PHE A 37 -22.07 -4.28 -23.61
N VAL A 38 -22.24 -3.20 -22.86
CA VAL A 38 -23.49 -2.88 -22.16
C VAL A 38 -24.08 -1.67 -22.87
N LEU A 39 -25.12 -1.92 -23.65
CA LEU A 39 -25.73 -0.93 -24.53
C LEU A 39 -27.02 -0.39 -23.94
N ASP A 40 -27.10 0.93 -23.85
CA ASP A 40 -28.33 1.67 -23.57
C ASP A 40 -29.29 1.56 -24.74
N ALA A 41 -30.45 0.99 -24.45
CA ALA A 41 -31.58 0.93 -25.35
C ALA A 41 -32.84 1.45 -24.63
N SER A 42 -32.67 2.43 -23.74
CA SER A 42 -33.77 3.16 -23.11
C SER A 42 -34.48 4.07 -24.11
N GLY A 43 -35.69 4.55 -23.76
CA GLY A 43 -36.45 5.46 -24.60
C GLY A 43 -35.73 6.79 -24.91
N SER A 44 -34.82 7.21 -24.03
CA SER A 44 -34.02 8.43 -24.23
C SER A 44 -33.09 8.37 -25.46
N MET A 45 -32.66 7.17 -25.84
CA MET A 45 -31.86 6.92 -27.04
C MET A 45 -32.61 7.21 -28.37
N ARG A 46 -33.92 7.45 -28.33
CA ARG A 46 -34.70 7.93 -29.50
C ARG A 46 -34.49 9.40 -29.80
N ALA A 47 -33.90 10.16 -28.86
CA ALA A 47 -33.63 11.57 -29.04
C ALA A 47 -32.69 11.81 -30.24
N PRO A 48 -32.89 12.89 -31.01
CA PRO A 48 -31.99 13.26 -32.08
C PRO A 48 -30.67 13.80 -31.53
N TRP A 49 -29.59 13.53 -32.25
CA TRP A 49 -28.26 14.06 -32.05
C TRP A 49 -27.57 14.21 -33.40
N GLU A 50 -27.09 15.41 -33.73
CA GLU A 50 -26.46 15.75 -35.02
C GLU A 50 -27.27 15.29 -36.26
N GLY A 51 -28.61 15.32 -36.15
CA GLY A 51 -29.53 14.96 -37.23
C GLY A 51 -29.85 13.47 -37.36
N GLN A 52 -29.36 12.60 -36.48
CA GLN A 52 -29.70 11.16 -36.42
C GLN A 52 -30.19 10.77 -35.02
N GLN A 53 -30.88 9.64 -34.86
CA GLN A 53 -31.22 9.16 -33.50
C GLN A 53 -29.96 8.66 -32.79
N ARG A 54 -29.82 8.95 -31.50
CA ARG A 54 -28.69 8.44 -30.67
C ARG A 54 -28.57 6.91 -30.75
N TRP A 55 -29.71 6.22 -30.80
CA TRP A 55 -29.79 4.78 -31.03
C TRP A 55 -29.10 4.33 -32.33
N ASP A 56 -29.39 5.00 -33.44
CA ASP A 56 -28.80 4.65 -34.73
C ASP A 56 -27.28 4.86 -34.72
N VAL A 57 -26.81 5.93 -34.07
CA VAL A 57 -25.39 6.20 -33.88
C VAL A 57 -24.75 5.08 -33.05
N ALA A 58 -25.31 4.74 -31.88
CA ALA A 58 -24.80 3.69 -31.00
C ALA A 58 -24.76 2.31 -31.70
N LYS A 59 -25.83 1.95 -32.40
CA LYS A 59 -25.96 0.70 -33.16
C LYS A 59 -24.94 0.59 -34.28
N ASN A 60 -24.77 1.65 -35.07
CA ASN A 60 -23.79 1.69 -36.17
C ASN A 60 -22.36 1.65 -35.64
N LEU A 61 -22.10 2.36 -34.54
CA LEU A 61 -20.80 2.39 -33.87
C LEU A 61 -20.41 1.01 -33.35
N LEU A 62 -21.29 0.38 -32.58
CA LEU A 62 -21.09 -0.97 -32.05
C LEU A 62 -20.94 -2.01 -33.16
N SER A 63 -21.73 -1.92 -34.23
CA SER A 63 -21.62 -2.85 -35.37
C SER A 63 -20.25 -2.79 -36.05
N LYS A 64 -19.74 -1.58 -36.32
CA LYS A 64 -18.40 -1.39 -36.89
C LYS A 64 -17.29 -1.85 -35.93
N MET A 65 -17.51 -1.66 -34.63
CA MET A 65 -16.59 -2.03 -33.58
C MET A 65 -16.41 -3.53 -33.49
N VAL A 66 -17.50 -4.29 -33.35
CA VAL A 66 -17.40 -5.75 -33.20
C VAL A 66 -16.75 -6.39 -34.43
N ASP A 67 -16.97 -5.84 -35.63
CA ASP A 67 -16.29 -6.28 -36.85
C ASP A 67 -14.77 -6.09 -36.77
N SER A 68 -14.32 -4.93 -36.28
CA SER A 68 -12.90 -4.63 -36.13
C SER A 68 -12.25 -5.52 -35.05
N LEU A 69 -12.97 -5.77 -33.96
CA LEU A 69 -12.50 -6.61 -32.86
C LEU A 69 -12.44 -8.10 -33.21
N ASN A 70 -13.32 -8.56 -34.11
CA ASN A 70 -13.38 -9.96 -34.54
C ASN A 70 -12.09 -10.47 -35.19
N ALA A 71 -11.22 -9.57 -35.64
CA ALA A 71 -9.94 -9.88 -36.27
C ALA A 71 -8.86 -10.31 -35.26
N TYR A 72 -9.01 -9.97 -33.97
CA TYR A 72 -7.99 -10.23 -32.96
C TYR A 72 -8.09 -11.66 -32.40
N PRO A 73 -6.95 -12.38 -32.28
CA PRO A 73 -6.92 -13.67 -31.60
C PRO A 73 -7.11 -13.50 -30.09
N ASN A 74 -7.66 -14.52 -29.42
CA ASN A 74 -7.86 -14.58 -27.96
C ASN A 74 -8.80 -13.50 -27.40
N LEU A 75 -9.78 -13.06 -28.21
CA LEU A 75 -10.82 -12.13 -27.81
C LEU A 75 -12.19 -12.81 -27.81
N GLU A 76 -12.94 -12.64 -26.72
CA GLU A 76 -14.33 -13.06 -26.59
C GLU A 76 -15.22 -11.84 -26.43
N LEU A 77 -16.31 -11.79 -27.19
CA LEU A 77 -17.23 -10.65 -27.20
C LEU A 77 -18.62 -11.08 -26.73
N ALA A 78 -19.30 -10.21 -25.99
CA ALA A 78 -20.68 -10.38 -25.54
C ALA A 78 -21.45 -9.06 -25.65
N LEU A 79 -22.78 -9.14 -25.67
CA LEU A 79 -23.69 -7.99 -25.67
C LEU A 79 -24.75 -8.17 -24.59
N ARG A 80 -24.84 -7.19 -23.69
CA ARG A 80 -25.99 -6.94 -22.82
C ARG A 80 -26.66 -5.63 -23.24
N ALA A 81 -27.98 -5.60 -23.24
CA ALA A 81 -28.74 -4.39 -23.48
C ALA A 81 -29.72 -4.16 -22.32
N TYR A 82 -30.02 -2.89 -22.03
CA TYR A 82 -30.96 -2.51 -20.98
C TYR A 82 -31.99 -1.50 -21.48
N GLY A 83 -33.15 -1.48 -20.82
CA GLY A 83 -34.23 -0.56 -21.14
C GLY A 83 -34.98 -0.89 -22.43
N HIS A 84 -34.86 -2.10 -22.98
CA HIS A 84 -35.43 -2.45 -24.29
C HIS A 84 -36.54 -3.50 -24.23
N GLN A 85 -36.77 -4.11 -23.07
CA GLN A 85 -37.74 -5.18 -22.92
C GLN A 85 -39.14 -4.64 -22.58
N HIS A 86 -39.22 -3.53 -21.85
CA HIS A 86 -40.48 -2.95 -21.37
C HIS A 86 -40.62 -1.49 -21.80
N GLU A 87 -41.87 -1.01 -21.86
CA GLU A 87 -42.15 0.39 -22.15
C GLU A 87 -41.85 1.27 -20.94
N ASN A 88 -41.47 2.54 -21.18
CA ASN A 88 -41.10 3.47 -20.10
C ASN A 88 -42.21 3.62 -19.03
N LYS A 89 -43.48 3.57 -19.44
CA LYS A 89 -44.66 3.64 -18.56
C LYS A 89 -44.70 2.56 -17.48
N GLU A 90 -44.03 1.43 -17.69
CA GLU A 90 -44.00 0.31 -16.75
C GLU A 90 -43.03 0.55 -15.58
N ASN A 91 -42.18 1.58 -15.65
CA ASN A 91 -41.22 1.93 -14.61
C ASN A 91 -40.30 0.76 -14.17
N ASN A 92 -40.00 -0.15 -15.09
CA ASN A 92 -39.18 -1.33 -14.79
C ASN A 92 -37.70 -0.93 -14.67
N CYS A 93 -37.18 -0.99 -13.44
CA CYS A 93 -35.79 -0.69 -13.10
C CYS A 93 -34.88 -1.92 -13.04
N GLU A 94 -35.38 -3.06 -13.52
CA GLU A 94 -34.65 -4.33 -13.65
C GLU A 94 -34.59 -4.81 -15.11
N ASP A 95 -34.91 -3.94 -16.08
CA ASP A 95 -34.84 -4.21 -17.52
C ASP A 95 -33.38 -4.26 -18.00
N SER A 96 -32.76 -5.43 -17.89
CA SER A 96 -31.42 -5.70 -18.38
C SER A 96 -31.25 -7.16 -18.78
N LYS A 97 -30.76 -7.42 -19.98
CA LYS A 97 -30.61 -8.79 -20.48
C LYS A 97 -29.31 -9.00 -21.24
N LEU A 98 -28.64 -10.12 -20.95
CA LEU A 98 -27.55 -10.64 -21.77
C LEU A 98 -28.14 -11.15 -23.09
N GLU A 99 -27.95 -10.38 -24.14
CA GLU A 99 -28.54 -10.62 -25.45
C GLU A 99 -27.68 -11.56 -26.30
N VAL A 100 -26.37 -11.50 -26.11
CA VAL A 100 -25.42 -12.40 -26.74
C VAL A 100 -24.35 -12.76 -25.70
N ALA A 101 -24.26 -14.04 -25.35
CA ALA A 101 -23.25 -14.55 -24.43
C ALA A 101 -21.85 -14.52 -25.04
N PHE A 102 -20.81 -14.61 -24.19
CA PHE A 102 -19.41 -14.61 -24.64
C PHE A 102 -19.11 -15.74 -25.61
N ALA A 103 -18.51 -15.39 -26.74
CA ALA A 103 -17.93 -16.36 -27.66
C ALA A 103 -16.74 -15.74 -28.42
N PRO A 104 -15.80 -16.55 -28.91
CA PRO A 104 -14.81 -16.08 -29.88
C PRO A 104 -15.51 -15.75 -31.21
N LYS A 105 -14.98 -14.76 -31.91
CA LYS A 105 -15.47 -14.32 -33.23
C LYS A 105 -16.99 -13.97 -33.28
N ASN A 106 -17.52 -13.41 -32.20
CA ASN A 106 -18.98 -13.24 -31.98
C ASN A 106 -19.63 -12.03 -32.69
N ALA A 107 -18.90 -11.29 -33.53
CA ALA A 107 -19.41 -10.08 -34.17
C ALA A 107 -20.72 -10.29 -34.97
N GLY A 108 -20.84 -11.43 -35.66
CA GLY A 108 -22.03 -11.76 -36.45
C GLY A 108 -23.30 -11.85 -35.62
N ALA A 109 -23.25 -12.55 -34.48
CA ALA A 109 -24.39 -12.71 -33.58
C ALA A 109 -24.79 -11.38 -32.95
N ILE A 110 -23.82 -10.58 -32.51
CA ILE A 110 -24.05 -9.24 -31.97
C ILE A 110 -24.76 -8.35 -33.00
N LYS A 111 -24.26 -8.28 -34.24
CA LYS A 111 -24.90 -7.49 -35.30
C LYS A 111 -26.31 -7.97 -35.64
N ALA A 112 -26.54 -9.28 -35.67
CA ALA A 112 -27.87 -9.83 -35.91
C ALA A 112 -28.84 -9.38 -34.82
N ARG A 113 -28.41 -9.44 -33.55
CA ARG A 113 -29.25 -9.06 -32.42
C ARG A 113 -29.55 -7.55 -32.38
N LEU A 114 -28.56 -6.71 -32.66
CA LEU A 114 -28.73 -5.25 -32.77
C LEU A 114 -29.77 -4.81 -33.80
N LYS A 115 -30.03 -5.62 -34.84
CA LYS A 115 -31.08 -5.32 -35.82
C LYS A 115 -32.49 -5.41 -35.24
N THR A 116 -32.66 -6.16 -34.15
CA THR A 116 -33.96 -6.49 -33.55
C THR A 116 -34.27 -5.74 -32.26
N ILE A 117 -33.29 -5.04 -31.69
CA ILE A 117 -33.48 -4.24 -30.47
C ILE A 117 -34.05 -2.88 -30.86
N GLU A 118 -35.01 -2.41 -30.08
CA GLU A 118 -35.63 -1.09 -30.20
C GLU A 118 -35.53 -0.34 -28.86
N PRO A 119 -35.26 0.97 -28.87
CA PRO A 119 -35.16 1.78 -27.66
C PRO A 119 -36.53 2.10 -27.04
N LYS A 120 -36.77 1.76 -25.76
CA LYS A 120 -38.13 1.84 -25.14
C LYS A 120 -38.19 2.40 -23.72
N GLY A 121 -37.74 1.61 -22.76
CA GLY A 121 -37.94 1.73 -21.32
C GLY A 121 -37.02 2.71 -20.61
N ASN A 122 -36.74 2.40 -19.35
CA ASN A 122 -35.89 3.21 -18.45
C ASN A 122 -34.40 2.90 -18.60
N THR A 123 -33.57 3.63 -17.85
CA THR A 123 -32.10 3.57 -17.89
C THR A 123 -31.55 2.94 -16.59
N PRO A 124 -31.74 1.64 -16.32
CA PRO A 124 -31.27 0.97 -15.09
C PRO A 124 -29.78 0.61 -15.18
N ILE A 125 -28.90 1.61 -15.15
CA ILE A 125 -27.43 1.44 -15.32
C ILE A 125 -26.86 0.56 -14.21
N THR A 126 -27.16 0.88 -12.96
CA THR A 126 -26.69 0.22 -11.73
C THR A 126 -27.06 -1.26 -11.77
N TYR A 127 -28.32 -1.58 -12.03
CA TYR A 127 -28.78 -2.96 -12.14
C TYR A 127 -28.07 -3.69 -13.28
N SER A 128 -27.93 -3.05 -14.44
CA SER A 128 -27.25 -3.64 -15.59
C SER A 128 -25.78 -3.92 -15.34
N LEU A 129 -25.07 -3.04 -14.65
CA LEU A 129 -23.68 -3.22 -14.24
C LEU A 129 -23.55 -4.38 -13.23
N LEU A 130 -24.48 -4.50 -12.27
CA LEU A 130 -24.49 -5.62 -11.31
C LEU A 130 -24.73 -6.97 -11.99
N GLN A 131 -25.64 -7.03 -12.96
CA GLN A 131 -25.89 -8.24 -13.75
C GLN A 131 -24.70 -8.57 -14.65
N SER A 132 -24.09 -7.55 -15.26
CA SER A 132 -22.89 -7.69 -16.10
C SER A 132 -21.75 -8.38 -15.37
N ALA A 133 -21.60 -8.12 -14.07
CA ALA A 133 -20.59 -8.78 -13.24
C ALA A 133 -20.73 -10.31 -13.20
N GLN A 134 -21.93 -10.84 -13.44
CA GLN A 134 -22.26 -12.27 -13.40
C GLN A 134 -22.14 -12.91 -14.79
N ASP A 135 -22.14 -12.12 -15.86
CA ASP A 135 -22.02 -12.61 -17.23
C ASP A 135 -20.59 -13.05 -17.57
N PHE A 136 -19.58 -12.49 -16.89
CA PHE A 136 -18.18 -12.88 -17.09
C PHE A 136 -17.92 -14.28 -16.53
N PRO A 137 -17.36 -15.21 -17.34
CA PRO A 137 -16.92 -16.50 -16.85
C PRO A 137 -15.90 -16.35 -15.70
N ALA A 138 -16.02 -17.23 -14.70
CA ALA A 138 -15.14 -17.24 -13.54
C ALA A 138 -13.73 -17.73 -13.91
N ASP A 139 -12.90 -16.82 -14.40
CA ASP A 139 -11.52 -17.09 -14.81
C ASP A 139 -10.67 -15.84 -14.52
N ARG A 140 -9.76 -15.99 -13.55
CA ARG A 140 -8.88 -14.92 -13.08
C ARG A 140 -7.68 -14.66 -14.00
N THR A 141 -7.46 -15.52 -14.99
CA THR A 141 -6.37 -15.36 -15.95
C THR A 141 -6.78 -14.52 -17.15
N ALA A 142 -8.09 -14.38 -17.39
CA ALA A 142 -8.65 -13.52 -18.41
C ALA A 142 -8.77 -12.06 -17.95
N ARG A 143 -8.70 -11.15 -18.92
CA ARG A 143 -8.98 -9.73 -18.70
C ARG A 143 -10.44 -9.46 -19.00
N ASN A 144 -11.19 -8.97 -18.02
CA ASN A 144 -12.61 -8.65 -18.19
C ASN A 144 -12.79 -7.15 -18.33
N VAL A 145 -13.27 -6.71 -19.50
CA VAL A 145 -13.54 -5.30 -19.81
C VAL A 145 -15.03 -5.14 -20.08
N LEU A 146 -15.66 -4.16 -19.43
CA LEU A 146 -17.05 -3.79 -19.66
C LEU A 146 -17.08 -2.42 -20.31
N ILE A 147 -17.64 -2.34 -21.51
CA ILE A 147 -17.80 -1.08 -22.24
C ILE A 147 -19.26 -0.66 -22.14
N LEU A 148 -19.52 0.37 -21.33
CA LEU A 148 -20.84 0.96 -21.18
C LEU A 148 -21.04 2.01 -22.28
N ILE A 149 -22.11 1.87 -23.06
CA ILE A 149 -22.50 2.83 -24.10
C ILE A 149 -23.86 3.39 -23.70
N THR A 150 -23.90 4.64 -23.25
CA THR A 150 -25.12 5.30 -22.75
C THR A 150 -25.21 6.73 -23.24
N ASP A 151 -26.39 7.33 -23.21
CA ASP A 151 -26.58 8.75 -23.50
C ASP A 151 -26.84 9.61 -22.25
N GLY A 152 -26.80 9.04 -21.05
CA GLY A 152 -27.17 9.80 -19.87
C GLY A 152 -26.94 9.12 -18.52
N LEU A 153 -27.69 9.65 -17.54
CA LEU A 153 -27.61 9.29 -16.13
C LEU A 153 -28.65 8.22 -15.78
N GLU A 154 -28.39 7.56 -14.67
CA GLU A 154 -29.31 6.62 -14.03
C GLU A 154 -30.69 7.24 -13.78
N SER A 155 -31.76 6.62 -14.29
CA SER A 155 -33.13 7.05 -14.01
C SER A 155 -33.80 6.23 -12.89
N CYS A 156 -33.16 5.16 -12.41
CA CYS A 156 -33.71 4.22 -11.44
C CYS A 156 -33.15 4.35 -10.02
N LYS A 157 -32.63 5.53 -9.65
CA LYS A 157 -32.13 5.86 -8.30
C LYS A 157 -31.01 4.95 -7.77
N GLY A 158 -30.34 4.22 -8.66
CA GLY A 158 -29.14 3.44 -8.31
C GLY A 158 -27.92 4.33 -8.09
N ASP A 159 -26.84 3.72 -7.61
CA ASP A 159 -25.52 4.34 -7.49
C ASP A 159 -24.53 3.67 -8.47
N PRO A 160 -24.36 4.24 -9.68
CA PRO A 160 -23.42 3.75 -10.65
C PRO A 160 -21.96 3.77 -10.14
N CYS A 161 -21.59 4.76 -9.32
CA CYS A 161 -20.25 4.92 -8.79
C CYS A 161 -19.87 3.77 -7.86
N ALA A 162 -20.72 3.48 -6.87
CA ALA A 162 -20.51 2.37 -5.95
C ALA A 162 -20.45 1.03 -6.70
N THR A 163 -21.27 0.89 -7.74
CA THR A 163 -21.30 -0.31 -8.59
C THR A 163 -20.04 -0.46 -9.43
N ALA A 164 -19.49 0.63 -9.96
CA ALA A 164 -18.22 0.62 -10.69
C ALA A 164 -17.06 0.15 -9.79
N VAL A 165 -17.00 0.63 -8.55
CA VAL A 165 -16.00 0.16 -7.56
C VAL A 165 -16.19 -1.33 -7.27
N ALA A 166 -17.43 -1.80 -7.12
CA ALA A 166 -17.73 -3.22 -6.92
C ALA A 166 -17.32 -4.10 -8.11
N LEU A 167 -17.47 -3.61 -9.35
CA LEU A 167 -16.99 -4.28 -10.56
C LEU A 167 -15.46 -4.38 -10.59
N GLN A 168 -14.75 -3.30 -10.26
CA GLN A 168 -13.29 -3.33 -10.24
C GLN A 168 -12.75 -4.31 -9.18
N ARG A 169 -13.40 -4.43 -8.03
CA ARG A 169 -13.09 -5.46 -7.01
C ARG A 169 -13.29 -6.90 -7.51
N LYS A 170 -14.07 -7.10 -8.58
CA LYS A 170 -14.22 -8.39 -9.27
C LYS A 170 -13.30 -8.51 -10.50
N HIS A 171 -12.32 -7.63 -10.65
CA HIS A 171 -11.43 -7.52 -11.81
C HIS A 171 -12.19 -7.30 -13.14
N VAL A 172 -13.31 -6.58 -13.08
CA VAL A 172 -14.06 -6.14 -14.27
C VAL A 172 -13.84 -4.64 -14.46
N PHE A 173 -13.19 -4.27 -15.56
CA PHE A 173 -12.83 -2.87 -15.83
C PHE A 173 -13.91 -2.18 -16.65
N LEU A 174 -14.63 -1.26 -16.00
CA LEU A 174 -15.63 -0.41 -16.64
C LEU A 174 -14.97 0.70 -17.47
N LYS A 175 -15.38 0.84 -18.73
CA LYS A 175 -15.03 1.94 -19.63
C LYS A 175 -16.33 2.61 -20.12
N PRO A 176 -16.72 3.76 -19.56
CA PRO A 176 -17.93 4.45 -19.96
C PRO A 176 -17.71 5.30 -21.23
N PHE A 177 -18.58 5.08 -22.21
CA PHE A 177 -18.70 5.88 -23.44
C PHE A 177 -20.07 6.54 -23.45
N VAL A 178 -20.06 7.86 -23.52
CA VAL A 178 -21.28 8.65 -23.44
C VAL A 178 -21.58 9.33 -24.76
N ILE A 179 -22.80 9.16 -25.22
CA ILE A 179 -23.34 9.67 -26.48
C ILE A 179 -24.14 10.95 -26.19
N GLY A 180 -23.90 12.02 -26.94
CA GLY A 180 -24.74 13.22 -26.85
C GLY A 180 -24.47 14.15 -25.66
N ILE A 181 -23.31 14.06 -25.01
CA ILE A 181 -22.84 15.11 -24.09
C ILE A 181 -22.40 16.31 -24.95
N GLY A 182 -23.21 17.37 -24.97
CA GLY A 182 -22.79 18.69 -25.44
C GLY A 182 -21.72 19.32 -24.52
N ALA A 183 -21.37 20.58 -24.71
CA ALA A 183 -20.33 21.29 -23.94
C ALA A 183 -20.67 21.54 -22.43
N GLU A 184 -21.48 20.68 -21.81
CA GLU A 184 -21.97 20.81 -20.44
C GLU A 184 -21.08 20.03 -19.46
N ARG A 185 -20.21 20.78 -18.76
CA ARG A 185 -19.24 20.27 -17.78
C ARG A 185 -19.87 19.53 -16.57
N GLU A 186 -21.17 19.65 -16.34
CA GLU A 186 -21.85 19.09 -15.16
C GLU A 186 -22.12 17.58 -15.27
N PHE A 187 -22.41 17.07 -16.48
CA PHE A 187 -22.60 15.63 -16.72
C PHE A 187 -21.30 14.84 -16.51
N GLY A 188 -20.16 15.40 -16.90
CA GLY A 188 -18.86 14.75 -16.76
C GLY A 188 -18.52 14.40 -15.32
N LYS A 189 -18.78 15.33 -14.38
CA LYS A 189 -18.48 15.13 -12.95
C LYS A 189 -19.24 13.98 -12.31
N GLN A 190 -20.49 13.75 -12.75
CA GLN A 190 -21.32 12.68 -12.20
C GLN A 190 -20.90 11.29 -12.71
N LEU A 191 -20.16 11.24 -13.82
CA LEU A 191 -19.68 10.00 -14.44
C LEU A 191 -18.17 9.77 -14.23
N GLU A 192 -17.42 10.75 -13.72
CA GLU A 192 -15.99 10.62 -13.38
C GLU A 192 -15.71 9.44 -12.44
N CYS A 193 -16.64 9.14 -11.52
CA CYS A 193 -16.52 8.02 -10.60
C CYS A 193 -16.57 6.64 -11.30
N LEU A 194 -17.13 6.56 -12.51
CA LEU A 194 -17.16 5.34 -13.34
C LEU A 194 -15.80 5.08 -14.01
N GLY A 195 -14.86 6.02 -13.89
CA GLY A 195 -13.58 6.04 -14.56
C GLY A 195 -13.52 7.16 -15.61
N GLN A 196 -12.46 7.14 -16.40
CA GLN A 196 -12.33 8.05 -17.54
C GLN A 196 -13.46 7.79 -18.54
N TYR A 197 -14.33 8.79 -18.72
CA TYR A 197 -15.41 8.73 -19.70
C TYR A 197 -14.96 9.33 -21.04
N TYR A 198 -15.60 8.86 -22.10
CA TYR A 198 -15.27 9.27 -23.46
C TYR A 198 -16.51 9.79 -24.16
N ASN A 199 -16.40 10.96 -24.79
CA ASN A 199 -17.48 11.49 -25.61
C ASN A 199 -17.46 10.77 -26.97
N ALA A 200 -18.56 10.10 -27.29
CA ALA A 200 -18.73 9.38 -28.54
C ALA A 200 -19.06 10.30 -29.74
N ALA A 201 -19.03 11.63 -29.57
CA ALA A 201 -19.31 12.64 -30.61
C ALA A 201 -18.47 12.48 -31.88
N ASP A 202 -17.32 11.83 -31.76
CA ASP A 202 -16.48 11.52 -32.89
C ASP A 202 -16.24 10.00 -32.96
N VAL A 203 -16.79 9.38 -34.01
CA VAL A 203 -16.58 7.97 -34.36
C VAL A 203 -15.09 7.64 -34.46
N GLN A 204 -14.26 8.61 -34.85
CA GLN A 204 -12.81 8.46 -34.94
C GLN A 204 -12.14 8.47 -33.55
N THR A 205 -12.56 9.36 -32.66
CA THR A 205 -12.15 9.38 -31.25
C THR A 205 -12.52 8.06 -30.56
N PHE A 206 -13.76 7.60 -30.71
CA PHE A 206 -14.21 6.31 -30.16
C PHE A 206 -13.36 5.13 -30.69
N ARG A 207 -13.09 5.09 -32.00
CA ARG A 207 -12.22 4.08 -32.62
C ARG A 207 -10.79 4.12 -32.06
N THR A 208 -10.25 5.31 -31.84
CA THR A 208 -8.88 5.50 -31.34
C THR A 208 -8.77 5.00 -29.91
N ILE A 209 -9.68 5.41 -29.02
CA ILE A 209 -9.69 5.00 -27.61
C ILE A 209 -9.87 3.49 -27.48
N LEU A 210 -10.77 2.90 -28.27
CA LEU A 210 -10.96 1.46 -28.23
C LEU A 210 -9.75 0.73 -28.83
N GLY A 211 -9.19 1.23 -29.92
CA GLY A 211 -7.93 0.76 -30.47
C GLY A 211 -6.82 0.78 -29.42
N ASP A 212 -6.77 1.83 -28.61
CA ASP A 212 -5.93 1.91 -27.44
C ASP A 212 -6.30 0.81 -26.45
N VAL A 213 -7.53 0.72 -25.93
CA VAL A 213 -7.93 -0.35 -24.97
C VAL A 213 -7.53 -1.75 -25.46
N VAL A 214 -7.76 -2.06 -26.73
CA VAL A 214 -7.37 -3.34 -27.34
C VAL A 214 -5.85 -3.46 -27.40
N ALA A 215 -5.14 -2.44 -27.89
CA ALA A 215 -3.68 -2.42 -27.90
C ALA A 215 -3.08 -2.52 -26.49
N GLN A 216 -3.72 -1.95 -25.47
CA GLN A 216 -3.32 -2.05 -24.07
C GLN A 216 -3.51 -3.47 -23.53
N THR A 217 -4.56 -4.16 -23.98
CA THR A 217 -4.77 -5.58 -23.65
C THR A 217 -3.86 -6.54 -24.41
N LEU A 218 -3.25 -6.12 -25.52
CA LEU A 218 -2.40 -6.99 -26.35
C LEU A 218 -0.90 -6.69 -26.19
N ALA A 219 -0.54 -5.43 -25.98
CA ALA A 219 0.84 -4.99 -25.81
C ALA A 219 1.26 -5.08 -24.34
N LYS A 220 2.43 -5.69 -24.13
CA LYS A 220 3.02 -5.84 -22.81
C LYS A 220 3.41 -4.47 -22.25
N THR A 221 2.79 -4.08 -21.14
CA THR A 221 3.18 -2.87 -20.42
C THR A 221 4.21 -3.24 -19.37
N THR A 222 5.33 -2.53 -19.37
CA THR A 222 6.42 -2.80 -18.44
C THR A 222 6.79 -1.57 -17.64
N VAL A 223 7.21 -1.78 -16.40
CA VAL A 223 7.61 -0.73 -15.46
C VAL A 223 8.97 -1.09 -14.88
N ALA A 224 9.92 -0.16 -14.99
CA ALA A 224 11.18 -0.17 -14.28
C ALA A 224 11.12 0.93 -13.20
N VAL A 225 11.37 0.58 -11.94
CA VAL A 225 11.36 1.54 -10.83
C VAL A 225 12.79 1.84 -10.40
N ASN A 226 13.20 3.11 -10.47
CA ASN A 226 14.47 3.60 -9.95
C ASN A 226 14.26 4.20 -8.56
N LEU A 227 14.97 3.68 -7.57
CA LEU A 227 15.04 4.24 -6.24
C LEU A 227 16.38 4.96 -6.08
N THR A 228 16.32 6.26 -5.79
CA THR A 228 17.47 7.16 -5.90
C THR A 228 17.79 7.88 -4.59
N ASP A 229 19.03 8.32 -4.46
CA ASP A 229 19.41 9.26 -3.40
C ASP A 229 18.96 10.71 -3.70
N GLU A 230 19.32 11.65 -2.82
CA GLU A 230 19.00 13.08 -3.01
C GLU A 230 19.55 13.66 -4.32
N ALA A 231 20.71 13.16 -4.77
CA ALA A 231 21.39 13.55 -5.99
C ALA A 231 20.84 12.86 -7.25
N GLY A 232 19.85 11.97 -7.12
CA GLY A 232 19.23 11.25 -8.24
C GLY A 232 20.01 10.01 -8.70
N ARG A 233 21.02 9.56 -7.94
CA ARG A 233 21.79 8.36 -8.28
C ARG A 233 21.00 7.11 -7.85
N PRO A 234 20.87 6.08 -8.71
CA PRO A 234 20.11 4.86 -8.41
C PRO A 234 20.91 3.93 -7.49
N VAL A 235 20.93 4.25 -6.19
CA VAL A 235 21.75 3.54 -5.20
C VAL A 235 20.95 2.61 -4.30
N GLU A 236 19.63 2.79 -4.23
CA GLU A 236 18.75 2.04 -3.35
C GLU A 236 18.26 0.75 -4.00
N SER A 237 18.15 -0.30 -3.19
CA SER A 237 17.61 -1.59 -3.59
C SER A 237 17.18 -2.43 -2.40
N ASN A 238 16.53 -3.56 -2.66
CA ASN A 238 15.98 -4.51 -1.68
C ASN A 238 14.93 -3.88 -0.75
N VAL A 239 14.16 -2.92 -1.27
CA VAL A 239 13.04 -2.29 -0.56
C VAL A 239 11.73 -2.88 -1.08
N ASN A 240 10.84 -3.30 -0.18
CA ASN A 240 9.52 -3.78 -0.59
C ASN A 240 8.74 -2.65 -1.25
N MET A 241 8.10 -2.95 -2.37
CA MET A 241 7.24 -2.06 -3.14
C MET A 241 5.86 -2.71 -3.29
N THR A 242 4.83 -1.96 -2.99
CA THR A 242 3.44 -2.38 -3.14
C THR A 242 2.74 -1.48 -4.15
N PHE A 243 2.27 -2.06 -5.24
CA PHE A 243 1.40 -1.39 -6.19
C PHE A 243 -0.04 -1.59 -5.73
N LEU A 244 -0.68 -0.52 -5.30
CA LEU A 244 -2.07 -0.51 -4.85
C LEU A 244 -2.95 -0.08 -6.02
N ASN A 245 -4.08 -0.75 -6.23
CA ASN A 245 -5.10 -0.21 -7.12
C ASN A 245 -5.61 1.13 -6.55
N ASN A 246 -5.58 2.19 -7.34
CA ASN A 246 -5.88 3.54 -6.84
C ASN A 246 -7.38 3.79 -6.54
N VAL A 247 -8.27 2.89 -6.99
CA VAL A 247 -9.71 2.96 -6.73
C VAL A 247 -10.10 2.06 -5.57
N THR A 248 -9.63 0.81 -5.54
CA THR A 248 -10.03 -0.17 -4.53
C THR A 248 -9.14 -0.17 -3.29
N GLU A 249 -7.97 0.48 -3.37
CA GLU A 249 -6.87 0.47 -2.39
C GLU A 249 -6.31 -0.94 -2.09
N GLN A 250 -6.66 -1.94 -2.91
CA GLN A 250 -6.17 -3.31 -2.72
C GLN A 250 -4.74 -3.46 -3.28
N PRO A 251 -3.87 -4.24 -2.61
CA PRO A 251 -2.54 -4.54 -3.13
C PRO A 251 -2.63 -5.53 -4.30
N GLU A 252 -2.27 -5.04 -5.49
CA GLU A 252 -2.27 -5.83 -6.73
C GLU A 252 -0.93 -6.54 -6.94
N TYR A 253 0.17 -5.83 -6.64
CA TYR A 253 1.50 -6.39 -6.74
C TYR A 253 2.35 -6.07 -5.51
N ASN A 254 3.17 -7.05 -5.12
CA ASN A 254 4.17 -6.90 -4.07
C ASN A 254 5.50 -7.39 -4.61
N TYR A 255 6.46 -6.49 -4.71
CA TYR A 255 7.79 -6.77 -5.21
C TYR A 255 8.84 -6.34 -4.20
N VAL A 256 10.00 -6.98 -4.23
CA VAL A 256 11.20 -6.45 -3.58
C VAL A 256 12.02 -5.80 -4.67
N HIS A 257 12.29 -4.50 -4.54
CA HIS A 257 13.05 -3.75 -5.54
C HIS A 257 14.41 -4.40 -5.79
N PHE A 258 14.75 -4.60 -7.06
CA PHE A 258 16.04 -5.13 -7.48
C PHE A 258 16.81 -4.11 -8.31
N ARG A 259 18.13 -4.17 -8.22
CA ARG A 259 19.06 -3.41 -9.03
C ARG A 259 20.30 -4.26 -9.32
N ASP A 260 20.73 -4.27 -10.58
CA ASP A 260 21.97 -4.94 -10.97
C ASP A 260 23.23 -4.15 -10.55
N ALA A 261 24.41 -4.71 -10.81
CA ALA A 261 25.69 -4.08 -10.46
C ALA A 261 25.92 -2.73 -11.18
N GLN A 262 25.31 -2.55 -12.35
CA GLN A 262 25.44 -1.37 -13.21
C GLN A 262 24.48 -0.24 -12.84
N GLY A 263 23.57 -0.46 -11.89
CA GLY A 263 22.62 0.56 -11.44
C GLY A 263 21.25 0.46 -12.08
N LYS A 264 21.01 -0.56 -12.93
CA LYS A 264 19.77 -0.71 -13.67
C LYS A 264 18.78 -1.57 -12.86
N PRO A 265 17.52 -1.13 -12.71
CA PRO A 265 16.49 -1.93 -12.10
C PRO A 265 16.03 -3.05 -13.04
N ASP A 266 15.34 -4.03 -12.46
CA ASP A 266 14.57 -5.00 -13.22
C ASP A 266 13.35 -4.35 -13.91
N VAL A 267 12.72 -5.15 -14.76
CA VAL A 267 11.56 -4.74 -15.55
C VAL A 267 10.38 -5.60 -15.11
N LEU A 268 9.34 -4.95 -14.60
CA LEU A 268 8.15 -5.56 -14.05
C LEU A 268 7.00 -5.51 -15.05
N ASP A 269 6.24 -6.59 -15.11
CA ASP A 269 5.06 -6.68 -15.96
C ASP A 269 3.83 -6.23 -15.16
N ILE A 270 3.23 -5.12 -15.59
CA ILE A 270 2.10 -4.50 -14.88
C ILE A 270 0.91 -4.42 -15.83
N ASP A 271 -0.30 -4.69 -15.32
CA ASP A 271 -1.51 -4.57 -16.13
C ASP A 271 -1.87 -3.09 -16.37
N ALA A 272 -1.83 -2.66 -17.62
CA ALA A 272 -2.14 -1.28 -17.99
C ALA A 272 -3.62 -0.89 -17.89
N LEU A 273 -4.54 -1.83 -17.74
CA LEU A 273 -5.96 -1.50 -17.59
C LEU A 273 -6.27 -0.85 -16.24
N GLN A 274 -5.42 -1.10 -15.26
CA GLN A 274 -5.55 -0.59 -13.91
C GLN A 274 -4.75 0.72 -13.75
N SER A 275 -5.19 1.52 -12.79
CA SER A 275 -4.42 2.65 -12.30
C SER A 275 -3.91 2.33 -10.90
N TYR A 276 -2.69 2.76 -10.59
CA TYR A 276 -1.99 2.35 -9.38
C TYR A 276 -1.48 3.54 -8.59
N ASP A 277 -1.42 3.37 -7.28
CA ASP A 277 -0.48 4.06 -6.41
C ASP A 277 0.72 3.14 -6.14
N LEU A 278 1.88 3.71 -5.84
CA LEU A 278 3.05 2.97 -5.37
C LEU A 278 3.34 3.31 -3.92
N VAL A 279 3.42 2.30 -3.07
CA VAL A 279 3.99 2.43 -1.71
C VAL A 279 5.37 1.78 -1.71
N ILE A 280 6.40 2.60 -1.52
CA ILE A 280 7.76 2.15 -1.29
C ILE A 280 7.93 2.05 0.23
N ASN A 281 8.10 0.83 0.73
CA ASN A 281 8.09 0.50 2.16
C ASN A 281 9.44 0.81 2.84
N THR A 282 9.96 2.02 2.61
CA THR A 282 10.99 2.62 3.45
C THR A 282 10.43 2.93 4.84
N VAL A 283 11.27 3.42 5.75
CA VAL A 283 10.85 3.79 7.11
C VAL A 283 11.17 5.28 7.35
N PRO A 284 10.17 6.19 7.35
CA PRO A 284 8.75 5.96 7.06
C PRO A 284 8.49 5.63 5.57
N PRO A 285 7.30 5.10 5.22
CA PRO A 285 6.98 4.72 3.85
C PRO A 285 6.80 5.95 2.94
N VAL A 286 7.23 5.84 1.68
CA VAL A 286 6.98 6.83 0.64
C VAL A 286 5.83 6.34 -0.23
N ARG A 287 4.74 7.11 -0.30
CA ARG A 287 3.60 6.83 -1.20
C ARG A 287 3.62 7.78 -2.37
N GLN A 288 3.39 7.25 -3.58
CA GLN A 288 3.17 8.01 -4.78
C GLN A 288 1.82 7.65 -5.38
N GLN A 289 1.00 8.68 -5.55
CA GLN A 289 -0.37 8.52 -6.04
C GLN A 289 -0.40 8.63 -7.56
N ASN A 290 -1.32 7.90 -8.19
CA ASN A 290 -1.63 8.01 -9.62
C ASN A 290 -0.40 7.86 -10.52
N LEU A 291 0.21 6.68 -10.50
CA LEU A 291 1.41 6.40 -11.28
C LEU A 291 1.19 6.70 -12.78
N PRO A 292 2.10 7.44 -13.43
CA PRO A 292 1.97 7.83 -14.83
C PRO A 292 2.41 6.70 -15.77
N ILE A 293 1.74 5.55 -15.69
CA ILE A 293 2.02 4.40 -16.55
C ILE A 293 1.41 4.66 -17.93
N ARG A 294 2.24 4.60 -18.96
CA ARG A 294 1.83 4.63 -20.37
C ARG A 294 1.61 3.20 -20.85
N PRO A 295 0.37 2.83 -21.16
CA PRO A 295 0.06 1.48 -21.62
C PRO A 295 0.79 1.08 -22.92
N GLY A 296 1.11 -0.20 -23.05
CA GLY A 296 1.80 -0.80 -24.19
C GLY A 296 3.24 -0.34 -24.39
N LYS A 297 3.81 0.41 -23.43
CA LYS A 297 5.17 0.97 -23.50
C LYS A 297 6.01 0.50 -22.32
N ALA A 298 7.32 0.66 -22.47
CA ALA A 298 8.25 0.61 -21.35
C ALA A 298 8.17 1.93 -20.57
N ASN A 299 7.96 1.82 -19.26
CA ASN A 299 7.84 2.94 -18.36
C ASN A 299 9.01 2.93 -17.38
N VAL A 300 9.64 4.09 -17.18
CA VAL A 300 10.70 4.26 -16.20
C VAL A 300 10.20 5.26 -15.15
N LEU A 301 9.98 4.78 -13.94
CA LEU A 301 9.51 5.58 -12.81
C LEU A 301 10.67 5.81 -11.86
N THR A 302 10.94 7.05 -11.47
CA THR A 302 12.10 7.38 -10.62
C THR A 302 11.65 8.13 -9.38
N TYR A 303 12.03 7.62 -8.21
CA TYR A 303 11.63 8.17 -6.92
C TYR A 303 12.85 8.37 -6.02
N LYS A 304 12.86 9.49 -5.28
CA LYS A 304 13.89 9.78 -4.29
C LYS A 304 13.52 9.10 -2.97
N THR A 305 14.38 8.21 -2.52
CA THR A 305 14.23 7.45 -1.27
C THR A 305 15.60 7.31 -0.60
N PRO A 306 16.32 8.41 -0.32
CA PRO A 306 17.62 8.31 0.31
C PRO A 306 17.51 7.60 1.65
N GLN A 307 18.37 6.63 1.95
CA GLN A 307 18.34 5.88 3.20
C GLN A 307 19.70 5.85 3.89
N GLY A 308 19.66 5.95 5.23
CA GLY A 308 20.79 5.64 6.12
C GLY A 308 20.39 4.56 7.12
N THR A 309 21.33 4.09 7.93
CA THR A 309 21.08 3.06 8.94
C THR A 309 21.13 3.67 10.34
N LEU A 310 20.07 3.51 11.12
CA LEU A 310 20.10 3.69 12.56
C LEU A 310 20.62 2.40 13.21
N TRP A 311 21.67 2.50 13.99
CA TRP A 311 22.14 1.42 14.85
C TRP A 311 21.86 1.76 16.31
N LEU A 312 20.91 1.05 16.92
CA LEU A 312 20.67 1.13 18.35
C LEU A 312 21.74 0.27 19.04
N GLN A 313 22.85 0.88 19.37
CA GLN A 313 24.03 0.18 19.87
C GLN A 313 23.85 -0.18 21.35
N ASN A 314 23.98 -1.47 21.68
CA ASN A 314 24.03 -1.91 23.06
C ASN A 314 25.17 -1.20 23.81
N PRO A 315 24.91 -0.69 25.02
CA PRO A 315 25.97 -0.10 25.82
C PRO A 315 26.97 -1.19 26.25
N SER A 316 28.22 -0.77 26.50
CA SER A 316 29.30 -1.68 26.90
C SER A 316 29.18 -2.08 28.38
N LEU A 317 28.17 -2.90 28.71
CA LEU A 317 27.89 -3.37 30.07
C LEU A 317 27.28 -4.78 30.06
N THR A 318 27.69 -5.62 31.02
CA THR A 318 27.22 -7.01 31.13
C THR A 318 27.28 -7.45 32.60
N PRO A 319 26.16 -7.91 33.22
CA PRO A 319 24.79 -7.91 32.68
C PRO A 319 24.20 -6.49 32.59
N ASN A 320 23.13 -6.33 31.82
CA ASN A 320 22.39 -5.07 31.74
C ASN A 320 21.29 -5.01 32.81
N PRO A 321 21.38 -4.10 33.80
CA PRO A 321 20.39 -4.01 34.86
C PRO A 321 18.97 -3.70 34.37
N TYR A 322 18.82 -3.05 33.20
CA TYR A 322 17.52 -2.83 32.59
C TYR A 322 16.97 -4.04 31.82
N GLY A 323 17.76 -5.09 31.63
CA GLY A 323 17.45 -6.14 30.66
C GLY A 323 17.47 -5.60 29.23
N THR A 324 16.43 -5.92 28.44
CA THR A 324 16.31 -5.43 27.07
C THR A 324 15.66 -4.05 27.06
N VAL A 325 16.43 -3.03 26.71
CA VAL A 325 15.92 -1.66 26.53
C VAL A 325 15.37 -1.50 25.11
N GLN A 326 14.28 -0.77 24.98
CA GLN A 326 13.66 -0.41 23.71
C GLN A 326 13.90 1.08 23.42
N ALA A 327 13.85 1.45 22.15
CA ALA A 327 13.81 2.83 21.71
C ALA A 327 12.63 3.07 20.78
N VAL A 328 12.02 4.25 20.88
CA VAL A 328 10.96 4.73 20.00
C VAL A 328 11.54 5.83 19.13
N VAL A 329 11.40 5.70 17.81
CA VAL A 329 11.94 6.67 16.85
C VAL A 329 10.79 7.43 16.22
N ARG A 330 10.91 8.76 16.17
CA ARG A 330 9.95 9.67 15.54
C ARG A 330 10.67 10.61 14.59
N ALA A 331 10.04 10.94 13.46
CA ALA A 331 10.55 11.99 12.59
C ALA A 331 10.43 13.34 13.31
N GLN A 332 11.41 14.23 13.13
CA GLN A 332 11.40 15.53 13.80
C GLN A 332 10.14 16.32 13.45
N GLY A 333 9.45 16.83 14.47
CA GLY A 333 8.18 17.58 14.29
C GLY A 333 6.95 16.70 14.06
N ASN A 334 7.09 15.36 14.03
CA ASN A 334 5.99 14.42 13.91
C ASN A 334 5.86 13.57 15.18
N ALA A 335 4.67 13.58 15.80
CA ALA A 335 4.40 12.80 17.01
C ALA A 335 4.25 11.29 16.75
N ALA A 336 4.01 10.88 15.49
CA ALA A 336 3.84 9.50 15.13
C ALA A 336 5.16 8.71 15.27
N THR A 337 5.07 7.56 15.93
CA THR A 337 6.15 6.59 15.97
C THR A 337 6.39 6.04 14.57
N VAL A 338 7.62 6.19 14.10
CA VAL A 338 8.09 5.64 12.82
C VAL A 338 8.51 4.17 13.01
N VAL A 339 9.24 3.88 14.09
CA VAL A 339 9.63 2.50 14.45
C VAL A 339 9.91 2.42 15.96
N ALA A 340 9.71 1.24 16.54
CA ALA A 340 10.13 0.93 17.91
C ALA A 340 10.91 -0.40 17.92
N LEU A 341 12.14 -0.38 18.44
CA LEU A 341 13.08 -1.50 18.35
C LEU A 341 13.93 -1.63 19.61
N PRO A 342 14.39 -2.85 19.96
CA PRO A 342 15.35 -3.04 21.03
C PRO A 342 16.74 -2.48 20.68
N PHE A 343 17.51 -2.16 21.71
CA PHE A 343 18.95 -2.01 21.57
C PHE A 343 19.58 -3.33 21.11
N GLY A 344 20.54 -3.23 20.19
CA GLY A 344 21.09 -4.31 19.38
C GLY A 344 20.61 -4.29 17.92
N SER A 345 19.48 -3.64 17.62
CA SER A 345 18.91 -3.59 16.27
C SER A 345 19.63 -2.60 15.33
N ARG A 346 19.67 -2.95 14.04
CA ARG A 346 19.97 -2.04 12.93
C ARG A 346 18.72 -1.87 12.07
N GLN A 347 18.41 -0.63 11.70
CA GLN A 347 17.22 -0.31 10.91
C GLN A 347 17.58 0.73 9.84
N LYS A 348 17.24 0.45 8.58
CA LYS A 348 17.28 1.48 7.53
C LYS A 348 16.14 2.48 7.76
N LEU A 349 16.46 3.76 7.71
CA LEU A 349 15.51 4.86 7.78
C LEU A 349 15.71 5.75 6.55
N LEU A 350 14.67 6.44 6.11
CA LEU A 350 14.84 7.55 5.17
C LEU A 350 15.82 8.58 5.76
N ALA A 351 16.58 9.24 4.89
CA ALA A 351 17.44 10.34 5.31
C ALA A 351 16.58 11.49 5.86
N GLY A 352 17.01 12.08 6.97
CA GLY A 352 16.24 13.08 7.69
C GLY A 352 16.62 13.19 9.16
N ASN A 353 15.92 14.07 9.87
CA ASN A 353 16.14 14.28 11.30
C ASN A 353 15.12 13.53 12.14
N TYR A 354 15.59 12.91 13.22
CA TYR A 354 14.78 12.05 14.07
C TYR A 354 15.01 12.35 15.55
N GLU A 355 13.97 12.13 16.34
CA GLU A 355 14.07 12.01 17.79
C GLU A 355 13.99 10.52 18.16
N VAL A 356 15.01 10.04 18.84
CA VAL A 356 15.08 8.69 19.40
C VAL A 356 14.82 8.81 20.90
N GLU A 357 13.70 8.27 21.37
CA GLU A 357 13.33 8.17 22.77
C GLU A 357 13.78 6.81 23.31
N LEU A 358 14.78 6.83 24.17
CA LEU A 358 15.34 5.66 24.82
C LEU A 358 14.50 5.38 26.07
N LEU A 359 13.92 4.18 26.16
CA LEU A 359 13.06 3.78 27.27
C LEU A 359 13.86 3.33 28.50
N THR A 360 14.88 4.12 28.86
CA THR A 360 15.62 4.03 30.14
C THR A 360 14.83 4.69 31.26
N LEU A 361 15.33 4.62 32.50
CA LEU A 361 14.74 5.32 33.65
C LEU A 361 15.70 6.38 34.22
N PRO A 362 15.41 7.69 34.13
CA PRO A 362 14.34 8.29 33.34
C PRO A 362 14.57 8.11 31.83
N ARG A 363 13.49 8.35 31.07
CA ARG A 363 13.50 8.33 29.61
C ARG A 363 14.44 9.41 29.09
N GLN A 364 15.13 9.13 28.00
CA GLN A 364 16.05 10.06 27.36
C GLN A 364 15.66 10.28 25.91
N ILE A 365 15.81 11.50 25.42
CA ILE A 365 15.60 11.82 24.01
C ILE A 365 16.95 12.20 23.40
N ARG A 366 17.24 11.64 22.23
CA ARG A 366 18.41 11.97 21.40
C ARG A 366 17.94 12.45 20.04
N ARG A 367 18.42 13.61 19.62
CA ARG A 367 18.20 14.14 18.28
C ARG A 367 19.32 13.68 17.37
N ILE A 368 18.99 13.07 16.26
CA ILE A 368 19.95 12.56 15.28
C ILE A 368 19.60 13.02 13.87
N SER A 369 20.60 13.01 13.00
CA SER A 369 20.42 13.17 11.56
C SER A 369 20.90 11.89 10.87
N VAL A 370 20.01 11.27 10.10
CA VAL A 370 20.30 10.09 9.28
C VAL A 370 20.62 10.58 7.87
N LYS A 371 21.76 10.15 7.33
CA LYS A 371 22.25 10.56 6.02
C LYS A 371 22.40 9.36 5.09
N GLN A 372 22.31 9.63 3.78
CA GLN A 372 22.45 8.62 2.73
C GLN A 372 23.67 7.72 2.94
N GLY A 373 23.46 6.40 3.00
CA GLY A 373 24.50 5.38 3.08
C GLY A 373 25.31 5.37 4.38
N GLN A 374 25.03 6.25 5.35
CA GLN A 374 25.76 6.33 6.61
C GLN A 374 25.05 5.52 7.71
N GLU A 375 25.84 4.98 8.64
CA GLU A 375 25.33 4.40 9.88
C GLU A 375 25.43 5.44 11.01
N THR A 376 24.29 5.73 11.65
CA THR A 376 24.18 6.62 12.81
C THR A 376 23.94 5.76 14.05
N ALA A 377 24.94 5.68 14.92
CA ALA A 377 24.86 4.94 16.18
C ALA A 377 24.20 5.78 17.28
N VAL A 378 23.28 5.16 18.02
CA VAL A 378 22.68 5.73 19.25
C VAL A 378 22.82 4.72 20.37
N THR A 379 23.33 5.16 21.52
CA THR A 379 23.46 4.36 22.73
C THR A 379 23.07 5.18 23.97
N TYR A 380 23.07 4.54 25.13
CA TYR A 380 22.86 5.18 26.42
C TYR A 380 23.97 4.82 27.40
N GLU A 381 24.10 5.60 28.47
CA GLU A 381 25.12 5.37 29.49
C GLU A 381 24.75 4.18 30.40
N ALA A 382 25.77 3.53 30.96
CA ALA A 382 25.53 2.47 31.92
C ALA A 382 24.73 2.99 33.13
N PRO A 383 23.59 2.36 33.49
CA PRO A 383 22.85 2.78 34.67
C PRO A 383 23.65 2.50 35.94
N GLY A 384 23.40 3.29 36.98
CA GLY A 384 23.72 2.90 38.35
C GLY A 384 22.51 2.24 39.01
N ILE A 385 22.72 1.71 40.22
CA ILE A 385 21.68 1.05 41.01
C ILE A 385 21.34 1.92 42.20
N LEU A 386 20.07 2.32 42.33
CA LEU A 386 19.54 2.82 43.59
C LEU A 386 19.16 1.63 44.48
N ASN A 387 19.73 1.60 45.69
CA ASN A 387 19.37 0.64 46.72
C ASN A 387 18.78 1.38 47.93
N ILE A 388 17.47 1.34 48.11
CA ILE A 388 16.85 1.86 49.34
C ILE A 388 16.91 0.74 50.38
N VAL A 389 17.68 0.95 51.44
CA VAL A 389 17.94 -0.08 52.46
C VAL A 389 16.82 -0.16 53.51
N SER A 390 16.11 0.95 53.74
CA SER A 390 15.01 1.01 54.70
C SER A 390 13.81 0.21 54.20
N ASP A 391 13.23 -0.63 55.06
CA ASP A 391 12.03 -1.43 54.78
C ASP A 391 10.83 -0.87 55.56
N LEU A 392 10.32 0.27 55.11
CA LEU A 392 9.20 0.98 55.73
C LEU A 392 8.00 0.94 54.80
N LYS A 393 6.81 0.72 55.36
CA LYS A 393 5.56 0.83 54.58
C LYS A 393 5.16 2.29 54.45
N GLY A 394 4.91 2.76 53.23
CA GLY A 394 4.57 4.17 53.03
C GLY A 394 4.31 4.58 51.60
N TYR A 395 4.46 5.87 51.35
CA TYR A 395 4.23 6.48 50.06
C TYR A 395 5.42 7.37 49.73
N GLY A 396 5.94 7.24 48.52
CA GLY A 396 7.04 8.08 48.09
C GLY A 396 7.33 7.99 46.62
N SER A 397 8.10 8.97 46.16
CA SER A 397 8.45 9.14 44.76
C SER A 397 9.91 9.56 44.63
N ILE A 398 10.49 9.23 43.49
CA ILE A 398 11.83 9.62 43.09
C ILE A 398 11.71 10.68 42.00
N TYR A 399 12.48 11.75 42.17
CA TYR A 399 12.59 12.86 41.24
C TYR A 399 14.03 12.98 40.74
N LYS A 400 14.23 13.29 39.46
CA LYS A 400 15.52 13.74 38.93
C LYS A 400 15.63 15.24 39.15
N LEU A 401 16.78 15.69 39.65
CA LEU A 401 17.09 17.11 39.81
C LEU A 401 17.70 17.63 38.50
N ASN A 402 17.15 18.71 37.97
CA ASN A 402 17.59 19.35 36.74
C ASN A 402 18.59 20.48 37.03
N ASN A 403 19.30 20.94 36.01
CA ASN A 403 20.31 22.00 36.16
C ASN A 403 19.70 23.39 36.44
N ASP A 404 18.41 23.57 36.17
CA ASP A 404 17.65 24.81 36.36
C ASP A 404 16.90 24.82 37.71
N GLU A 405 17.36 24.03 38.69
CA GLU A 405 16.75 23.83 40.02
C GLU A 405 15.35 23.18 40.01
N SER A 406 14.77 22.93 38.84
CA SER A 406 13.54 22.17 38.71
C SER A 406 13.77 20.68 38.99
N GLN A 407 12.68 19.94 39.19
CA GLN A 407 12.75 18.48 39.34
C GLN A 407 11.71 17.78 38.47
N THR A 408 12.10 16.66 37.89
CA THR A 408 11.22 15.83 37.06
C THR A 408 10.85 14.56 37.82
N TRP A 409 9.56 14.25 37.91
CA TRP A 409 9.09 12.99 38.48
C TRP A 409 9.57 11.78 37.63
N VAL A 410 10.11 10.75 38.29
CA VAL A 410 10.74 9.59 37.61
C VAL A 410 10.04 8.28 37.95
N TYR A 411 9.75 8.04 39.23
CA TYR A 411 9.28 6.73 39.69
C TYR A 411 8.47 6.86 40.98
N ASN A 412 7.45 6.03 41.16
CA ASN A 412 6.72 5.87 42.42
C ASN A 412 7.15 4.59 43.11
N LEU A 413 7.45 4.69 44.41
CA LEU A 413 7.57 3.52 45.26
C LEU A 413 6.21 2.79 45.32
N PRO A 414 6.19 1.47 45.60
CA PRO A 414 4.94 0.73 45.73
C PRO A 414 3.99 1.36 46.76
N ASP A 415 2.78 1.70 46.34
CA ASP A 415 1.81 2.43 47.18
C ASP A 415 1.45 1.67 48.45
N GLY A 416 1.75 2.26 49.61
CA GLY A 416 1.54 1.64 50.92
C GLY A 416 2.41 0.39 51.17
N GLY A 417 3.29 0.06 50.24
CA GLY A 417 4.20 -1.08 50.25
C GLY A 417 5.57 -0.74 50.81
N SER A 418 6.49 -1.70 50.73
CA SER A 418 7.87 -1.54 51.22
C SER A 418 8.61 -0.46 50.42
N SER A 419 9.35 0.39 51.14
CA SER A 419 10.31 1.32 50.54
C SER A 419 11.58 0.64 50.05
N LYS A 420 11.84 -0.62 50.43
CA LYS A 420 13.04 -1.35 50.04
C LYS A 420 12.98 -1.70 48.56
N ILE A 421 13.92 -1.18 47.78
CA ILE A 421 13.96 -1.38 46.34
C ILE A 421 15.40 -1.40 45.82
N ASN A 422 15.61 -2.19 44.77
CA ASN A 422 16.80 -2.18 43.94
C ASN A 422 16.36 -1.74 42.53
N LEU A 423 16.67 -0.50 42.16
CA LEU A 423 16.13 0.16 40.97
C LEU A 423 17.28 0.70 40.08
N PRO A 424 17.43 0.22 38.84
CA PRO A 424 18.38 0.82 37.90
C PRO A 424 17.93 2.21 37.46
N LEU A 425 18.83 3.18 37.55
CA LEU A 425 18.61 4.57 37.16
C LEU A 425 19.77 5.08 36.29
N GLN A 426 19.47 5.94 35.33
CA GLN A 426 20.50 6.63 34.56
C GLN A 426 21.31 7.56 35.48
N PRO A 427 22.56 7.86 35.13
CA PRO A 427 23.39 8.76 35.91
C PRO A 427 22.74 10.15 36.10
N GLY A 428 22.89 10.71 37.29
CA GLY A 428 22.35 12.02 37.63
C GLY A 428 22.12 12.26 39.11
N ALA A 429 21.68 13.48 39.44
CA ALA A 429 21.24 13.85 40.78
C ALA A 429 19.75 13.58 40.93
N TYR A 430 19.37 13.03 42.09
CA TYR A 430 18.00 12.59 42.38
C TYR A 430 17.58 13.00 43.78
N ARG A 431 16.27 12.97 44.00
CA ARG A 431 15.62 13.21 45.27
C ARG A 431 14.58 12.14 45.56
N LEU A 432 14.67 11.52 46.72
CA LEU A 432 13.66 10.65 47.29
C LEU A 432 12.79 11.49 48.23
N VAL A 433 11.47 11.39 48.07
CA VAL A 433 10.47 11.99 48.95
C VAL A 433 9.61 10.87 49.48
N PHE A 434 9.54 10.70 50.81
CA PHE A 434 8.82 9.58 51.40
C PHE A 434 8.17 9.93 52.74
N ARG A 435 6.97 9.40 52.97
CA ARG A 435 6.33 9.38 54.29
C ARG A 435 5.87 7.97 54.63
N THR A 436 5.93 7.62 55.91
CA THR A 436 5.39 6.33 56.37
C THR A 436 3.86 6.30 56.21
N LYS A 437 3.30 5.10 56.08
CA LYS A 437 1.85 4.89 55.96
C LYS A 437 1.09 5.38 57.20
N THR A 438 1.74 5.31 58.36
CA THR A 438 1.20 5.72 59.67
C THR A 438 1.40 7.19 59.99
N ALA A 439 2.11 7.96 59.15
CA ALA A 439 2.29 9.39 59.36
C ALA A 439 0.94 10.14 59.34
N THR A 440 0.71 10.97 60.35
CA THR A 440 -0.55 11.72 60.55
C THR A 440 -0.61 13.05 59.81
N GLY A 441 0.43 13.41 59.06
CA GLY A 441 0.49 14.66 58.29
C GLY A 441 1.62 14.66 57.25
N SER A 442 1.52 15.51 56.24
CA SER A 442 2.52 15.65 55.17
C SER A 442 3.85 16.24 55.65
N GLN A 443 3.85 16.99 56.75
CA GLN A 443 5.05 17.56 57.37
C GLN A 443 6.07 16.51 57.85
N PHE A 444 5.65 15.24 58.02
CA PHE A 444 6.53 14.13 58.41
C PHE A 444 7.19 13.43 57.21
N THR A 445 7.25 14.12 56.06
CA THR A 445 7.91 13.61 54.87
C THR A 445 9.43 13.77 54.99
N ASP A 446 10.18 12.70 54.79
CA ASP A 446 11.63 12.73 54.65
C ASP A 446 12.01 13.01 53.19
N VAL A 447 13.00 13.88 53.00
CA VAL A 447 13.50 14.27 51.69
C VAL A 447 15.00 14.04 51.64
N ARG A 448 15.45 13.20 50.72
CA ARG A 448 16.85 12.81 50.58
C ARG A 448 17.35 13.02 49.17
N ASN A 449 18.38 13.86 49.02
CA ASN A 449 19.09 13.98 47.75
C ASN A 449 20.20 12.92 47.68
N PHE A 450 20.40 12.34 46.51
CA PHE A 450 21.45 11.36 46.25
C PHE A 450 21.91 11.47 44.79
N THR A 451 23.05 10.85 44.47
CA THR A 451 23.59 10.82 43.10
C THR A 451 23.74 9.38 42.64
N ILE A 452 23.32 9.12 41.41
CA ILE A 452 23.55 7.86 40.71
C ILE A 452 24.75 8.04 39.78
N ARG A 453 25.74 7.16 39.93
CA ARG A 453 26.94 7.12 39.09
C ARG A 453 26.90 5.90 38.17
N PRO A 454 27.46 5.97 36.95
CA PRO A 454 27.45 4.84 36.01
C PRO A 454 28.05 3.57 36.63
N GLY A 455 27.32 2.45 36.55
CA GLY A 455 27.79 1.14 37.01
C GLY A 455 28.00 0.99 38.52
N GLN A 456 27.60 1.97 39.34
CA GLN A 456 27.76 1.94 40.80
C GLN A 456 26.43 1.78 41.52
N THR A 457 26.46 1.22 42.73
CA THR A 457 25.31 1.15 43.63
C THR A 457 25.34 2.30 44.63
N SER A 458 24.28 3.11 44.64
CA SER A 458 24.05 4.17 45.62
C SER A 458 23.02 3.72 46.65
N SER A 459 23.44 3.59 47.91
CA SER A 459 22.54 3.19 49.00
C SER A 459 21.95 4.41 49.71
N VAL A 460 20.63 4.42 49.91
CA VAL A 460 19.90 5.51 50.56
C VAL A 460 19.08 4.95 51.73
N SER A 461 19.20 5.58 52.90
CA SER A 461 18.37 5.28 54.07
C SER A 461 17.35 6.39 54.30
N ILE A 462 16.12 6.00 54.60
CA ILE A 462 15.00 6.91 54.93
C ILE A 462 15.00 7.15 56.43
N PHE A 463 14.85 8.41 56.84
CA PHE A 463 14.93 8.89 58.23
C PHE A 463 16.29 8.63 58.93
N GLY A 464 17.35 8.38 58.16
CA GLY A 464 18.73 8.28 58.68
C GLY A 464 19.28 9.64 59.11
N ARG A 465 20.29 9.67 60.00
CA ARG A 465 21.03 10.91 60.27
C ARG A 465 21.84 11.34 59.06
#